data_AF-A0A266NA75-F1
#
_entry.id   AF-A0A266NA75-F1
#
_cell.length_a   1.000
_cell.length_b   1.000
_cell.length_c   1.000
_cell.angle_alpha   90.00
_cell.angle_beta   90.00
_cell.angle_gamma   90.00
#
_symmetry.space_group_name_H-M   'P 1'
#
loop_
_entity.id
_entity.type
_entity.pdbx_description
1 polymer ?
#
loop_
_entity_poly.entity_id
_entity_poly.type
_entity_poly.pdbx_seq_one_letter_code
_entity_poly.pdbx_strand_id
1 'polypeptide(L)'
;MLIKTILKTYPVLPETADLERLHKMLKKSVKSYLTPLNQDKDQDKVVERITSILSPYLTSAYTQLLPWNKQLVSTFSEHSTTIESSLIIDKRIKNAIQSMAVALGQKDSKKALKHNVLVAPNASSLLALSVRSDALQTFVLHPHWLDSSNGAENFLKLSLNTLYLLQQFQSLLVHYRLNESDLLNYLKRVNDKSADNEAELIVNLSGLLGWSASEITALLKNTAYTRVQSITQLDWVARCHRACLRTGLSASVLLTVTNLNSHIPGPQWTQVGEAVMAVHA
;
A
#
# COMPACT_ATOMS: atom_id res chain seq x y z
N MET A 1 -14.05 22.24 -10.30
CA MET A 1 -13.02 21.98 -11.34
C MET A 1 -11.70 22.70 -11.04
N LEU A 2 -11.70 24.02 -10.82
CA LEU A 2 -10.52 24.81 -10.43
C LEU A 2 -9.76 24.25 -9.22
N ILE A 3 -10.44 24.06 -8.08
CA ILE A 3 -9.83 23.51 -6.84
C ILE A 3 -9.18 22.14 -7.10
N LYS A 4 -9.85 21.27 -7.84
CA LYS A 4 -9.31 19.95 -8.21
C LYS A 4 -8.04 20.06 -9.05
N THR A 5 -7.98 21.01 -9.97
CA THR A 5 -6.78 21.28 -10.76
C THR A 5 -5.64 21.80 -9.87
N ILE A 6 -5.93 22.72 -8.96
CA ILE A 6 -4.95 23.28 -8.02
C ILE A 6 -4.37 22.18 -7.12
N LEU A 7 -5.23 21.40 -6.45
CA LEU A 7 -4.79 20.33 -5.54
C LEU A 7 -4.08 19.16 -6.24
N LYS A 8 -4.40 18.89 -7.51
CA LYS A 8 -3.63 17.92 -8.32
C LYS A 8 -2.25 18.45 -8.73
N THR A 9 -2.09 19.77 -8.85
CA THR A 9 -0.85 20.41 -9.33
C THR A 9 0.09 20.71 -8.17
N TYR A 10 -0.45 21.18 -7.05
CA TYR A 10 0.25 21.44 -5.80
C TYR A 10 -0.45 20.72 -4.65
N PRO A 11 -0.04 19.47 -4.36
CA PRO A 11 -0.59 18.75 -3.22
C PRO A 11 -0.20 19.37 -1.87
N VAL A 12 0.90 20.13 -1.80
CA VAL A 12 1.39 20.76 -0.55
C VAL A 12 1.23 22.29 -0.57
N LEU A 13 0.62 22.86 -1.63
CA LEU A 13 0.30 24.30 -1.79
C LEU A 13 1.44 25.24 -1.31
N PRO A 14 2.47 25.51 -2.14
CA PRO A 14 3.57 26.40 -1.77
C PRO A 14 3.08 27.83 -1.46
N GLU A 15 3.82 28.59 -0.65
CA GLU A 15 3.41 29.97 -0.31
C GLU A 15 3.36 30.89 -1.54
N THR A 16 4.16 30.60 -2.58
CA THR A 16 4.13 31.27 -3.88
C THR A 16 3.68 30.29 -4.97
N ALA A 17 2.61 30.66 -5.68
CA ALA A 17 2.10 29.87 -6.80
C ALA A 17 2.86 30.22 -8.09
N ASP A 18 3.35 29.20 -8.80
CA ASP A 18 3.75 29.37 -10.20
C ASP A 18 2.48 29.32 -11.08
N LEU A 19 2.07 30.53 -11.48
CA LEU A 19 0.87 30.79 -12.27
C LEU A 19 0.96 30.14 -13.66
N GLU A 20 2.13 30.06 -14.29
CA GLU A 20 2.26 29.47 -15.64
C GLU A 20 1.95 27.98 -15.63
N ARG A 21 2.44 27.27 -14.61
CA ARG A 21 2.17 25.84 -14.41
C ARG A 21 0.69 25.57 -14.12
N LEU A 22 0.03 26.44 -13.35
CA LEU A 22 -1.41 26.35 -13.09
C LEU A 22 -2.24 26.55 -14.36
N HIS A 23 -1.89 27.52 -15.20
CA HIS A 23 -2.58 27.75 -16.47
C HIS A 23 -2.43 26.56 -17.44
N LYS A 24 -1.23 25.99 -17.54
CA LYS A 24 -0.96 24.79 -18.37
C LYS A 24 -1.79 23.59 -17.90
N MET A 25 -1.89 23.39 -16.58
CA MET A 25 -2.66 22.29 -16.00
C MET A 25 -4.17 22.53 -16.06
N LEU A 26 -4.63 23.78 -16.00
CA LEU A 26 -6.03 24.14 -16.26
C LEU A 26 -6.42 23.77 -17.69
N LYS A 27 -5.60 24.14 -18.70
CA LYS A 27 -5.83 23.77 -20.10
C LYS A 27 -5.94 22.24 -20.27
N LYS A 28 -5.05 21.48 -19.61
CA LYS A 28 -5.08 20.00 -19.60
C LYS A 28 -6.32 19.43 -18.92
N SER A 29 -6.73 20.00 -17.78
CA SER A 29 -7.92 19.60 -17.03
C SER A 29 -9.18 19.86 -17.86
N VAL A 30 -9.34 21.06 -18.45
CA VAL A 30 -10.43 21.43 -19.35
C VAL A 30 -10.53 20.48 -20.53
N LYS A 31 -9.40 20.16 -21.18
CA LYS A 31 -9.37 19.17 -22.27
C LYS A 31 -9.85 17.78 -21.83
N SER A 32 -9.50 17.34 -20.61
CA SER A 32 -9.93 16.04 -20.06
C SER A 32 -11.43 15.95 -19.75
N TYR A 33 -12.08 17.07 -19.43
CA TYR A 33 -13.52 17.12 -19.20
C TYR A 33 -14.32 17.21 -20.51
N LEU A 34 -13.71 17.72 -21.58
CA LEU A 34 -14.33 17.86 -22.91
C LEU A 34 -14.13 16.64 -23.80
N THR A 35 -13.16 15.77 -23.50
CA THR A 35 -12.85 14.57 -24.30
C THR A 35 -14.01 13.60 -24.49
N PRO A 36 -14.91 13.35 -23.51
CA PRO A 36 -16.06 12.49 -23.74
C PRO A 36 -17.19 13.17 -24.52
N LEU A 37 -17.11 14.49 -24.78
CA LEU A 37 -18.28 15.26 -25.24
C LEU A 37 -18.33 15.57 -26.73
N ASN A 38 -17.23 15.54 -27.51
CA ASN A 38 -17.26 15.79 -28.97
C ASN A 38 -15.93 15.43 -29.68
N GLN A 39 -16.01 14.86 -30.89
CA GLN A 39 -14.88 14.49 -31.77
C GLN A 39 -14.39 15.62 -32.72
N ASP A 40 -14.72 16.89 -32.45
CA ASP A 40 -14.69 17.92 -33.51
C ASP A 40 -13.54 18.94 -33.45
N LYS A 41 -13.20 19.50 -34.62
CA LYS A 41 -12.09 20.43 -34.92
C LYS A 41 -12.11 21.76 -34.13
N ASP A 42 -13.17 22.07 -33.40
CA ASP A 42 -13.33 23.28 -32.59
C ASP A 42 -13.04 23.10 -31.09
N GLN A 43 -12.63 21.91 -30.65
CA GLN A 43 -12.29 21.66 -29.24
C GLN A 43 -11.24 22.62 -28.68
N ASP A 44 -10.20 22.94 -29.45
CA ASP A 44 -9.11 23.78 -28.96
C ASP A 44 -9.56 25.24 -28.75
N LYS A 45 -10.49 25.75 -29.57
CA LYS A 45 -11.10 27.09 -29.37
C LYS A 45 -12.00 27.13 -28.14
N VAL A 46 -12.79 26.06 -27.90
CA VAL A 46 -13.65 25.95 -26.71
C VAL A 46 -12.81 25.85 -25.43
N VAL A 47 -11.72 25.06 -25.47
CA VAL A 47 -10.75 24.96 -24.38
C VAL A 47 -10.14 26.32 -24.07
N GLU A 48 -9.73 27.09 -25.08
CA GLU A 48 -9.14 28.42 -24.88
C GLU A 48 -10.14 29.42 -24.31
N ARG A 49 -11.39 29.40 -24.79
CA ARG A 49 -12.45 30.27 -24.27
C ARG A 49 -12.76 29.97 -22.80
N ILE A 50 -12.87 28.69 -22.43
CA ILE A 50 -13.10 28.27 -21.04
C ILE A 50 -11.88 28.59 -20.15
N THR A 51 -10.67 28.42 -20.68
CA THR A 51 -9.43 28.72 -19.93
C THR A 51 -9.30 30.22 -19.67
N SER A 52 -9.64 31.07 -20.65
CA SER A 52 -9.68 32.53 -20.51
C SER A 52 -10.68 32.98 -19.43
N ILE A 53 -11.85 32.36 -19.37
CA ILE A 53 -12.88 32.67 -18.36
C ILE A 53 -12.44 32.26 -16.95
N LEU A 54 -11.75 31.11 -16.82
CA LEU A 54 -11.39 30.54 -15.50
C LEU A 54 -10.06 31.06 -14.93
N SER A 55 -9.17 31.59 -15.78
CA SER A 55 -7.88 32.18 -15.40
C SER A 55 -7.98 33.22 -14.26
N PRO A 56 -8.87 34.23 -14.30
CA PRO A 56 -8.93 35.26 -13.25
C PRO A 56 -9.37 34.72 -11.89
N TYR A 57 -10.15 33.64 -11.86
CA TYR A 57 -10.62 33.02 -10.61
C TYR A 57 -9.57 32.11 -9.96
N LEU A 58 -8.48 31.81 -10.67
CA LEU A 58 -7.47 30.85 -10.24
C LEU A 58 -6.66 31.40 -9.06
N THR A 59 -6.29 32.68 -9.12
CA THR A 59 -5.58 33.37 -8.04
C THR A 59 -6.45 33.51 -6.79
N SER A 60 -7.73 33.86 -6.96
CA SER A 60 -8.68 33.97 -5.83
C SER A 60 -8.96 32.60 -5.19
N ALA A 61 -9.10 31.54 -5.98
CA ALA A 61 -9.25 30.19 -5.46
C ALA A 61 -8.00 29.70 -4.72
N TYR A 62 -6.80 30.11 -5.17
CA TYR A 62 -5.54 29.76 -4.51
C TYR A 62 -5.42 30.39 -3.13
N THR A 63 -5.73 31.69 -3.00
CA THR A 63 -5.65 32.40 -1.72
C THR A 63 -6.65 31.89 -0.70
N GLN A 64 -7.82 31.43 -1.13
CA GLN A 64 -8.82 30.79 -0.25
C GLN A 64 -8.41 29.40 0.26
N LEU A 65 -7.56 28.67 -0.47
CA LEU A 65 -7.09 27.33 -0.09
C LEU A 65 -5.88 27.37 0.85
N LEU A 66 -5.15 28.50 0.90
CA LEU A 66 -3.93 28.66 1.70
C LEU A 66 -4.16 28.51 3.22
N PRO A 67 -5.21 29.09 3.82
CA PRO A 67 -5.54 28.88 5.23
C PRO A 67 -5.89 27.43 5.56
N TRP A 68 -6.57 26.74 4.64
CA TRP A 68 -6.94 25.33 4.79
C TRP A 68 -5.70 24.43 4.85
N ASN A 69 -4.67 24.71 4.04
CA ASN A 69 -3.40 23.98 4.11
C ASN A 69 -2.72 24.16 5.48
N LYS A 70 -2.68 25.40 6.01
CA LYS A 70 -2.13 25.68 7.35
C LYS A 70 -2.86 24.88 8.43
N GLN A 71 -4.19 24.81 8.35
CA GLN A 71 -5.00 24.04 9.28
C GLN A 71 -4.72 22.53 9.16
N LEU A 72 -4.62 21.98 7.94
CA LEU A 72 -4.25 20.59 7.74
C LEU A 72 -2.88 20.27 8.32
N VAL A 73 -1.88 21.08 8.01
CA VAL A 73 -0.52 20.92 8.57
C VAL A 73 -0.58 20.91 10.09
N SER A 74 -1.27 21.87 10.72
CA SER A 74 -1.41 21.89 12.19
C SER A 74 -2.04 20.61 12.75
N THR A 75 -3.14 20.11 12.15
CA THR A 75 -3.81 18.90 12.64
C THR A 75 -2.99 17.63 12.47
N PHE A 76 -2.16 17.54 11.43
CA PHE A 76 -1.28 16.39 11.22
C PHE A 76 -0.01 16.48 12.07
N SER A 77 0.47 17.69 12.37
CA SER A 77 1.64 17.94 13.21
C SER A 77 1.37 17.86 14.71
N GLU A 78 0.18 18.24 15.18
CA GLU A 78 -0.21 18.14 16.61
C GLU A 78 -0.36 16.69 17.10
N HIS A 79 -0.46 15.74 16.17
CA HIS A 79 -0.74 14.34 16.46
C HIS A 79 0.36 13.39 15.95
N SER A 80 1.45 13.93 15.42
CA SER A 80 2.65 13.15 15.12
C SER A 80 3.43 12.88 16.40
N THR A 81 3.77 11.62 16.65
CA THR A 81 4.74 11.25 17.69
C THR A 81 6.13 11.75 17.27
N THR A 82 6.96 12.10 18.25
CA THR A 82 8.18 12.95 18.21
C THR A 82 9.30 12.52 17.24
N ILE A 83 9.12 11.48 16.43
CA ILE A 83 10.17 10.85 15.60
C ILE A 83 9.80 10.86 14.10
N GLU A 84 8.61 11.35 13.71
CA GLU A 84 8.27 11.44 12.28
C GLU A 84 9.07 12.57 11.59
N SER A 85 9.96 12.18 10.68
CA SER A 85 10.71 13.11 9.84
C SER A 85 9.74 13.99 9.03
N SER A 86 9.99 15.28 8.88
CA SER A 86 9.14 16.22 8.13
C SER A 86 8.66 15.71 6.76
N LEU A 87 9.49 14.92 6.07
CA LEU A 87 9.19 14.25 4.81
C LEU A 87 8.00 13.27 4.87
N ILE A 88 7.78 12.62 6.01
CA ILE A 88 6.67 11.69 6.27
C ILE A 88 5.36 12.46 6.37
N ILE A 89 5.39 13.59 7.08
CA ILE A 89 4.24 14.49 7.22
C ILE A 89 3.88 15.09 5.86
N ASP A 90 4.86 15.52 5.06
CA ASP A 90 4.64 16.03 3.71
C ASP A 90 4.01 14.99 2.78
N LYS A 91 4.48 13.73 2.83
CA LYS A 91 3.85 12.64 2.09
C LYS A 91 2.42 12.40 2.55
N ARG A 92 2.16 12.42 3.86
CA ARG A 92 0.83 12.22 4.43
C ARG A 92 -0.15 13.31 3.96
N ILE A 93 0.28 14.56 4.00
CA ILE A 93 -0.49 15.73 3.56
C ILE A 93 -0.74 15.66 2.05
N LYS A 94 0.29 15.39 1.25
CA LYS A 94 0.17 15.18 -0.20
C LYS A 94 -0.86 14.10 -0.52
N ASN A 95 -0.81 12.99 0.21
CA ASN A 95 -1.69 11.84 0.00
C ASN A 95 -3.14 12.19 0.39
N ALA A 96 -3.33 12.83 1.55
CA ALA A 96 -4.64 13.31 2.00
C ALA A 96 -5.25 14.31 1.02
N ILE A 97 -4.48 15.30 0.57
CA ILE A 97 -4.94 16.33 -0.36
C ILE A 97 -5.28 15.74 -1.73
N GLN A 98 -4.46 14.82 -2.24
CA GLN A 98 -4.73 14.15 -3.51
C GLN A 98 -5.99 13.28 -3.42
N SER A 99 -6.23 12.63 -2.28
CA SER A 99 -7.44 11.85 -2.05
C SER A 99 -8.70 12.73 -1.99
N MET A 100 -8.60 13.90 -1.35
CA MET A 100 -9.66 14.91 -1.31
C MET A 100 -9.91 15.50 -2.71
N ALA A 101 -8.86 15.78 -3.47
CA ALA A 101 -8.97 16.23 -4.86
C ALA A 101 -9.67 15.21 -5.77
N VAL A 102 -9.48 13.91 -5.52
CA VAL A 102 -10.18 12.83 -6.23
C VAL A 102 -11.64 12.77 -5.83
N ALA A 103 -11.95 12.90 -4.53
CA ALA A 103 -13.32 12.95 -4.02
C ALA A 103 -14.09 14.17 -4.53
N LEU A 104 -13.41 15.31 -4.72
CA LEU A 104 -13.97 16.52 -5.31
C LEU A 104 -14.37 16.24 -6.78
N GLY A 105 -15.67 16.21 -7.03
CA GLY A 105 -16.27 15.97 -8.35
C GLY A 105 -16.72 14.54 -8.60
N GLN A 106 -16.70 13.65 -7.60
CA GLN A 106 -17.48 12.40 -7.64
C GLN A 106 -18.88 12.65 -7.05
N LYS A 107 -19.91 12.00 -7.61
CA LYS A 107 -21.29 12.06 -7.09
C LYS A 107 -21.37 11.58 -5.63
N ASP A 108 -20.55 10.58 -5.27
CA ASP A 108 -20.49 10.00 -3.92
C ASP A 108 -19.16 10.34 -3.21
N SER A 109 -18.93 11.63 -2.95
CA SER A 109 -17.72 12.11 -2.25
C SER A 109 -17.46 11.37 -0.93
N LYS A 110 -18.51 11.04 -0.15
CA LYS A 110 -18.40 10.25 1.09
C LYS A 110 -17.82 8.86 0.87
N LYS A 111 -18.17 8.19 -0.24
CA LYS A 111 -17.65 6.87 -0.60
C LYS A 111 -16.19 6.93 -1.03
N ALA A 112 -15.75 8.03 -1.65
CA ALA A 112 -14.34 8.26 -1.95
C ALA A 112 -13.53 8.54 -0.69
N LEU A 113 -14.08 9.34 0.23
CA LEU A 113 -13.39 9.75 1.46
C LEU A 113 -13.26 8.62 2.50
N LYS A 114 -14.20 7.67 2.55
CA LYS A 114 -14.13 6.55 3.50
C LYS A 114 -12.84 5.72 3.38
N HIS A 115 -12.26 5.66 2.18
CA HIS A 115 -11.03 4.91 1.94
C HIS A 115 -9.79 5.60 2.51
N ASN A 116 -9.90 6.88 2.93
CA ASN A 116 -8.79 7.70 3.41
C ASN A 116 -8.72 7.77 4.95
N VAL A 117 -9.64 7.10 5.66
CA VAL A 117 -9.71 7.16 7.12
C VAL A 117 -8.42 6.66 7.78
N LEU A 118 -7.69 5.73 7.14
CA LEU A 118 -6.40 5.23 7.63
C LEU A 118 -5.28 6.28 7.62
N VAL A 119 -5.40 7.35 6.83
CA VAL A 119 -4.42 8.44 6.77
C VAL A 119 -4.60 9.40 7.94
N ALA A 120 -5.79 9.42 8.56
CA ALA A 120 -6.11 10.32 9.67
C ALA A 120 -5.16 10.11 10.85
N PRO A 121 -4.85 11.19 11.61
CA PRO A 121 -4.15 11.04 12.88
C PRO A 121 -4.97 10.14 13.82
N ASN A 122 -4.30 9.29 14.60
CA ASN A 122 -4.93 8.36 15.55
C ASN A 122 -5.95 7.39 14.93
N ALA A 123 -5.86 7.10 13.62
CA ALA A 123 -6.75 6.16 12.94
C ALA A 123 -6.77 4.76 13.59
N SER A 124 -5.65 4.34 14.19
CA SER A 124 -5.57 3.10 14.96
C SER A 124 -6.55 3.08 16.14
N SER A 125 -6.57 4.14 16.97
CA SER A 125 -7.50 4.23 18.11
C SER A 125 -8.94 4.46 17.67
N LEU A 126 -9.17 5.31 16.66
CA LEU A 126 -10.51 5.62 16.16
C LEU A 126 -11.24 4.39 15.62
N LEU A 127 -10.50 3.51 14.95
CA LEU A 127 -11.04 2.29 14.33
C LEU A 127 -10.80 1.03 15.19
N ALA A 128 -10.27 1.19 16.40
CA ALA A 128 -9.88 0.09 17.28
C ALA A 128 -9.06 -1.01 16.55
N LEU A 129 -8.07 -0.58 15.76
CA LEU A 129 -7.22 -1.49 14.98
C LEU A 129 -6.30 -2.29 15.90
N SER A 130 -5.97 -3.51 15.48
CA SER A 130 -5.07 -4.42 16.19
C SER A 130 -3.60 -4.01 16.15
N VAL A 131 -3.26 -2.91 15.48
CA VAL A 131 -1.89 -2.49 15.17
C VAL A 131 -1.62 -1.14 15.82
N ARG A 132 -0.40 -0.96 16.34
CA ARG A 132 0.05 0.31 16.93
C ARG A 132 0.04 1.44 15.90
N SER A 133 -0.05 2.67 16.40
CA SER A 133 -0.03 3.87 15.53
C SER A 133 1.23 3.92 14.66
N ASP A 134 2.39 3.58 15.23
CA ASP A 134 3.70 3.67 14.57
C ASP A 134 3.80 2.70 13.37
N ALA A 135 3.41 1.44 13.56
CA ALA A 135 3.32 0.46 12.47
C ALA A 135 2.29 0.85 11.41
N LEU A 136 1.11 1.35 11.82
CA LEU A 136 0.10 1.83 10.87
C LEU A 136 0.65 2.97 10.01
N GLN A 137 1.36 3.93 10.60
CA GLN A 137 2.01 5.02 9.87
C GLN A 137 3.03 4.49 8.86
N THR A 138 3.81 3.50 9.25
CA THR A 138 4.76 2.83 8.35
C THR A 138 4.04 2.21 7.14
N PHE A 139 2.91 1.52 7.34
CA PHE A 139 2.12 0.96 6.24
C PHE A 139 1.41 2.01 5.38
N VAL A 140 1.02 3.15 5.96
CA VAL A 140 0.45 4.28 5.20
C VAL A 140 1.51 4.90 4.28
N LEU A 141 2.77 4.94 4.72
CA LEU A 141 3.90 5.42 3.92
C LEU A 141 4.38 4.42 2.86
N HIS A 142 4.29 3.13 3.19
CA HIS A 142 4.72 2.03 2.32
C HIS A 142 3.61 1.00 2.15
N PRO A 143 2.55 1.28 1.37
CA PRO A 143 1.40 0.37 1.28
C PRO A 143 1.72 -0.99 0.64
N HIS A 144 2.79 -1.04 -0.18
CA HIS A 144 3.33 -2.27 -0.76
C HIS A 144 3.90 -3.25 0.28
N TRP A 145 4.31 -2.77 1.47
CA TRP A 145 4.77 -3.63 2.57
C TRP A 145 3.62 -4.41 3.18
N LEU A 146 2.39 -3.92 3.08
CA LEU A 146 1.23 -4.66 3.55
C LEU A 146 0.76 -5.66 2.49
N ASP A 147 0.60 -5.19 1.25
CA ASP A 147 0.12 -5.99 0.13
C ASP A 147 0.91 -5.63 -1.14
N SER A 148 1.54 -6.61 -1.78
CA SER A 148 2.34 -6.43 -2.99
C SER A 148 1.53 -5.95 -4.20
N SER A 149 0.19 -6.09 -4.17
CA SER A 149 -0.69 -5.52 -5.19
C SER A 149 -0.80 -3.98 -5.10
N ASN A 150 -0.45 -3.40 -3.95
CA ASN A 150 -0.39 -1.95 -3.80
C ASN A 150 0.92 -1.41 -4.37
N GLY A 151 0.84 -0.40 -5.23
CA GLY A 151 2.03 0.36 -5.65
C GLY A 151 2.64 1.16 -4.50
N ALA A 152 3.96 1.35 -4.52
CA ALA A 152 4.70 2.10 -3.50
C ALA A 152 4.24 3.56 -3.35
N GLU A 153 3.73 4.17 -4.42
CA GLU A 153 3.22 5.55 -4.46
C GLU A 153 1.69 5.63 -4.29
N ASN A 154 1.02 4.49 -4.15
CA ASN A 154 -0.44 4.47 -3.97
C ASN A 154 -0.79 4.78 -2.51
N PHE A 155 -2.04 5.18 -2.27
CA PHE A 155 -2.55 5.36 -0.92
C PHE A 155 -3.08 4.04 -0.36
N LEU A 156 -2.84 3.81 0.92
CA LEU A 156 -3.45 2.69 1.63
C LEU A 156 -4.95 2.94 1.79
N LYS A 157 -5.77 2.19 1.06
CA LYS A 157 -7.22 2.30 1.10
C LYS A 157 -7.77 1.46 2.25
N LEU A 158 -8.71 2.02 3.02
CA LEU A 158 -9.50 1.21 3.94
C LEU A 158 -10.33 0.18 3.16
N SER A 159 -10.01 -1.09 3.34
CA SER A 159 -10.68 -2.24 2.73
C SER A 159 -10.68 -3.41 3.72
N LEU A 160 -11.56 -4.39 3.50
CA LEU A 160 -11.56 -5.62 4.31
C LEU A 160 -10.21 -6.34 4.23
N ASN A 161 -9.58 -6.37 3.05
CA ASN A 161 -8.25 -6.95 2.87
C ASN A 161 -7.20 -6.24 3.73
N THR A 162 -7.21 -4.91 3.75
CA THR A 162 -6.29 -4.12 4.58
C THR A 162 -6.49 -4.40 6.07
N LEU A 163 -7.74 -4.46 6.54
CA LEU A 163 -8.05 -4.80 7.94
C LEU A 163 -7.58 -6.22 8.29
N TYR A 164 -7.85 -7.17 7.39
CA TYR A 164 -7.39 -8.55 7.53
C TYR A 164 -5.85 -8.63 7.63
N LEU A 165 -5.11 -7.95 6.75
CA LEU A 165 -3.65 -7.97 6.77
C LEU A 165 -3.06 -7.28 8.01
N LEU A 166 -3.68 -6.21 8.50
CA LEU A 166 -3.31 -5.59 9.77
C LEU A 166 -3.54 -6.54 10.96
N GLN A 167 -4.61 -7.33 10.92
CA GLN A 167 -4.83 -8.39 11.92
C GLN A 167 -3.81 -9.52 11.79
N GLN A 168 -3.46 -9.93 10.56
CA GLN A 168 -2.42 -10.94 10.35
C GLN A 168 -1.05 -10.48 10.81
N PHE A 169 -0.70 -9.21 10.57
CA PHE A 169 0.52 -8.62 11.11
C PHE A 169 0.62 -8.84 12.63
N GLN A 170 -0.44 -8.50 13.37
CA GLN A 170 -0.48 -8.73 14.82
C GLN A 170 -0.42 -10.23 15.18
N SER A 171 -1.12 -11.08 14.42
CA SER A 171 -1.09 -12.54 14.64
C SER A 171 0.31 -13.13 14.44
N LEU A 172 1.05 -12.64 13.45
CA LEU A 172 2.42 -13.06 13.19
C LEU A 172 3.36 -12.67 14.34
N LEU A 173 3.25 -11.43 14.85
CA LEU A 173 4.03 -10.99 15.99
C LEU A 173 3.80 -11.88 17.22
N VAL A 174 2.53 -12.19 17.53
CA VAL A 174 2.18 -13.04 18.67
C VAL A 174 2.66 -14.48 18.46
N HIS A 175 2.46 -15.05 17.28
CA HIS A 175 2.77 -16.45 17.01
C HIS A 175 4.27 -16.74 17.02
N TYR A 176 5.06 -15.87 16.40
CA TYR A 176 6.52 -16.01 16.32
C TYR A 176 7.27 -15.29 17.44
N ARG A 177 6.55 -14.67 18.40
CA ARG A 177 7.10 -13.90 19.52
C ARG A 177 8.08 -12.80 19.06
N LEU A 178 7.69 -12.10 17.99
CA LEU A 178 8.50 -11.06 17.38
C LEU A 178 8.15 -9.69 17.94
N ASN A 179 9.14 -8.81 18.01
CA ASN A 179 8.88 -7.40 18.25
C ASN A 179 8.41 -6.74 16.94
N GLU A 180 7.52 -5.75 17.08
CA GLU A 180 7.03 -4.95 15.95
C GLU A 180 8.19 -4.34 15.13
N SER A 181 9.20 -3.81 15.83
CA SER A 181 10.38 -3.20 15.22
C SER A 181 11.21 -4.18 14.40
N ASP A 182 11.35 -5.44 14.85
CA ASP A 182 12.17 -6.44 14.15
C ASP A 182 11.54 -6.81 12.80
N LEU A 183 10.22 -7.00 12.79
CA LEU A 183 9.49 -7.31 11.56
C LEU A 183 9.47 -6.10 10.60
N LEU A 184 9.30 -4.88 11.09
CA LEU A 184 9.37 -3.68 10.26
C LEU A 184 10.79 -3.45 9.70
N ASN A 185 11.83 -3.73 10.48
CA ASN A 185 13.22 -3.66 10.02
C ASN A 185 13.52 -4.69 8.94
N TYR A 186 13.00 -5.92 9.08
CA TYR A 186 13.05 -6.93 8.03
C TYR A 186 12.40 -6.43 6.73
N LEU A 187 11.15 -5.93 6.80
CA LEU A 187 10.44 -5.41 5.62
C LEU A 187 11.20 -4.23 4.99
N LYS A 188 11.75 -3.33 5.80
CA LYS A 188 12.59 -2.24 5.31
C LYS A 188 13.80 -2.75 4.54
N ARG A 189 14.51 -3.76 5.07
CA ARG A 189 15.70 -4.35 4.42
C ARG A 189 15.35 -5.05 3.11
N VAL A 190 14.25 -5.81 3.06
CA VAL A 190 13.87 -6.57 1.85
C VAL A 190 13.35 -5.65 0.73
N ASN A 191 12.74 -4.52 1.08
CA ASN A 191 12.23 -3.54 0.12
C ASN A 191 13.25 -2.46 -0.27
N ASP A 192 14.45 -2.44 0.34
CA ASP A 192 15.51 -1.53 -0.08
C ASP A 192 16.10 -1.97 -1.43
N LYS A 193 16.40 -1.02 -2.31
CA LYS A 193 16.90 -1.30 -3.67
C LYS A 193 18.37 -1.76 -3.67
N SER A 194 19.07 -1.52 -2.56
CA SER A 194 20.43 -1.95 -2.28
C SER A 194 20.50 -3.37 -1.70
N ALA A 195 19.36 -4.03 -1.48
CA ALA A 195 19.28 -5.23 -0.67
C ALA A 195 20.22 -6.35 -1.16
N ASP A 196 20.91 -6.92 -0.17
CA ASP A 196 21.86 -8.04 -0.22
C ASP A 196 21.38 -9.24 -1.03
N ASN A 197 22.31 -10.17 -1.28
CA ASN A 197 22.07 -11.44 -1.94
C ASN A 197 20.79 -12.13 -1.41
N GLU A 198 19.97 -12.68 -2.31
CA GLU A 198 18.68 -13.31 -1.98
C GLU A 198 18.79 -14.39 -0.89
N ALA A 199 19.91 -15.12 -0.89
CA ALA A 199 20.22 -16.13 0.10
C ALA A 199 20.28 -15.54 1.53
N GLU A 200 20.83 -14.34 1.70
CA GLU A 200 20.93 -13.69 3.01
C GLU A 200 19.56 -13.23 3.53
N LEU A 201 18.70 -12.76 2.63
CA LEU A 201 17.32 -12.39 2.98
C LEU A 201 16.51 -13.60 3.44
N ILE A 202 16.74 -14.76 2.82
CA ILE A 202 16.12 -16.03 3.25
C ILE A 202 16.65 -16.46 4.61
N VAL A 203 17.95 -16.33 4.88
CA VAL A 203 18.53 -16.62 6.20
C VAL A 203 17.98 -15.70 7.28
N ASN A 204 17.81 -14.41 6.97
CA ASN A 204 17.18 -13.47 7.90
C ASN A 204 15.72 -13.86 8.19
N LEU A 205 14.96 -14.22 7.15
CA LEU A 205 13.58 -14.68 7.31
C LEU A 205 13.51 -16.00 8.09
N SER A 206 14.45 -16.91 7.85
CA SER A 206 14.53 -18.20 8.55
C SER A 206 14.78 -18.00 10.04
N GLY A 207 15.69 -17.07 10.39
CA GLY A 207 15.93 -16.68 11.78
C GLY A 207 14.72 -16.04 12.44
N LEU A 208 13.98 -15.19 11.72
CA LEU A 208 12.78 -14.51 12.21
C LEU A 208 11.61 -15.48 12.42
N LEU A 209 11.45 -16.50 11.56
CA LEU A 209 10.38 -17.49 11.70
C LEU A 209 10.76 -18.70 12.55
N GLY A 210 12.04 -18.86 12.89
CA GLY A 210 12.57 -20.08 13.50
C GLY A 210 12.40 -21.32 12.60
N TRP A 211 12.31 -21.12 11.28
CA TRP A 211 12.09 -22.17 10.29
C TRP A 211 13.36 -22.36 9.45
N SER A 212 13.51 -23.48 8.73
CA SER A 212 14.74 -23.75 8.00
C SER A 212 14.80 -22.95 6.68
N ALA A 213 15.98 -22.41 6.37
CA ALA A 213 16.20 -21.65 5.14
C ALA A 213 15.99 -22.51 3.87
N SER A 214 16.29 -23.81 3.94
CA SER A 214 16.10 -24.75 2.83
C SER A 214 14.62 -24.99 2.52
N GLU A 215 13.78 -25.13 3.55
CA GLU A 215 12.33 -25.29 3.41
C GLU A 215 11.70 -24.01 2.83
N ILE A 216 12.10 -22.84 3.33
CA ILE A 216 11.65 -21.55 2.79
C ILE A 216 12.07 -21.41 1.32
N THR A 217 13.30 -21.77 0.97
CA THR A 217 13.78 -21.73 -0.42
C THR A 217 12.98 -22.66 -1.32
N ALA A 218 12.69 -23.88 -0.86
CA ALA A 218 11.86 -24.83 -1.60
C ALA A 218 10.44 -24.28 -1.82
N LEU A 219 9.88 -23.60 -0.81
CA LEU A 219 8.57 -22.97 -0.89
C LEU A 219 8.54 -21.84 -1.93
N LEU A 220 9.53 -20.95 -1.90
CA LEU A 220 9.59 -19.77 -2.77
C LEU A 220 9.84 -20.14 -4.24
N LYS A 221 10.51 -21.27 -4.53
CA LYS A 221 10.67 -21.79 -5.91
C LYS A 221 9.35 -22.04 -6.64
N ASN A 222 8.25 -22.24 -5.91
CA ASN A 222 6.91 -22.48 -6.47
C ASN A 222 6.05 -21.20 -6.51
N THR A 223 6.66 -20.02 -6.34
CA THR A 223 5.96 -18.74 -6.36
C THR A 223 6.51 -17.81 -7.43
N ALA A 224 5.73 -16.80 -7.81
CA ALA A 224 6.13 -15.80 -8.79
C ALA A 224 7.12 -14.75 -8.24
N TYR A 225 7.50 -14.84 -6.95
CA TYR A 225 8.38 -13.89 -6.30
C TYR A 225 9.56 -14.61 -5.63
N THR A 226 10.75 -14.00 -5.71
CA THR A 226 11.97 -14.56 -5.11
C THR A 226 12.17 -14.11 -3.66
N ARG A 227 11.45 -13.07 -3.24
CA ARG A 227 11.61 -12.41 -1.92
C ARG A 227 10.25 -12.12 -1.29
N VAL A 228 10.18 -12.21 0.03
CA VAL A 228 8.99 -11.91 0.83
C VAL A 228 9.00 -10.43 1.22
N GLN A 229 8.43 -9.59 0.37
CA GLN A 229 8.44 -8.12 0.49
C GLN A 229 7.23 -7.55 1.23
N SER A 230 6.17 -8.35 1.42
CA SER A 230 4.90 -7.88 1.97
C SER A 230 4.33 -8.80 3.05
N ILE A 231 3.46 -8.26 3.90
CA ILE A 231 2.70 -9.04 4.89
C ILE A 231 1.81 -10.10 4.22
N THR A 232 1.20 -9.82 3.07
CA THR A 232 0.46 -10.84 2.31
C THR A 232 1.32 -12.05 1.96
N GLN A 233 2.53 -11.82 1.46
CA GLN A 233 3.47 -12.90 1.12
C GLN A 233 3.95 -13.62 2.38
N LEU A 234 4.21 -12.87 3.46
CA LEU A 234 4.64 -13.44 4.73
C LEU A 234 3.55 -14.29 5.40
N ASP A 235 2.28 -13.85 5.35
CA ASP A 235 1.12 -14.62 5.84
C ASP A 235 1.02 -15.97 5.10
N TRP A 236 1.22 -15.97 3.78
CA TRP A 236 1.25 -17.21 3.00
C TRP A 236 2.39 -18.15 3.47
N VAL A 237 3.62 -17.64 3.60
CA VAL A 237 4.75 -18.42 4.12
C VAL A 237 4.46 -18.97 5.52
N ALA A 238 3.90 -18.15 6.41
CA ALA A 238 3.56 -18.54 7.77
C ALA A 238 2.45 -19.61 7.82
N ARG A 239 1.46 -19.55 6.92
CA ARG A 239 0.42 -20.58 6.78
C ARG A 239 1.03 -21.90 6.30
N CYS A 240 1.95 -21.87 5.34
CA CYS A 240 2.67 -23.04 4.89
C CYS A 240 3.52 -23.65 6.02
N HIS A 241 4.24 -22.82 6.78
CA HIS A 241 5.00 -23.27 7.93
C HIS A 241 4.10 -23.95 8.99
N ARG A 242 2.98 -23.31 9.35
CA ARG A 242 1.99 -23.91 10.27
C ARG A 242 1.43 -25.22 9.75
N ALA A 243 1.21 -25.34 8.45
CA ALA A 243 0.73 -26.57 7.84
C ALA A 243 1.80 -27.68 7.93
N CYS A 244 3.06 -27.37 7.65
CA CYS A 244 4.19 -28.29 7.83
C CYS A 244 4.31 -28.75 9.30
N LEU A 245 4.18 -27.84 10.26
CA LEU A 245 4.20 -28.19 11.69
C LEU A 245 3.03 -29.09 12.10
N ARG A 246 1.84 -28.89 11.52
CA ARG A 246 0.66 -29.68 11.84
C ARG A 246 0.66 -31.06 11.21
N THR A 247 1.23 -31.20 10.01
CA THR A 247 1.26 -32.46 9.28
C THR A 247 2.56 -33.23 9.49
N GLY A 248 3.60 -32.58 10.01
CA GLY A 248 4.98 -33.08 10.10
C GLY A 248 5.68 -33.25 8.73
N LEU A 249 5.03 -32.83 7.64
CA LEU A 249 5.58 -32.92 6.28
C LEU A 249 6.52 -31.76 5.99
N SER A 250 7.51 -31.99 5.12
CA SER A 250 8.30 -30.91 4.53
C SER A 250 7.47 -30.06 3.57
N ALA A 251 7.89 -28.82 3.34
CA ALA A 251 7.24 -27.89 2.42
C ALA A 251 7.21 -28.40 0.98
N SER A 252 8.26 -29.11 0.54
CA SER A 252 8.29 -29.70 -0.80
C SER A 252 7.23 -30.79 -0.97
N VAL A 253 7.07 -31.65 0.03
CA VAL A 253 6.03 -32.69 0.04
C VAL A 253 4.65 -32.04 0.14
N LEU A 254 4.47 -31.03 1.01
CA LEU A 254 3.21 -30.30 1.15
C LEU A 254 2.78 -29.65 -0.16
N LEU A 255 3.70 -29.00 -0.89
CA LEU A 255 3.43 -28.45 -2.21
C LEU A 255 3.04 -29.53 -3.21
N THR A 256 3.71 -30.68 -3.17
CA THR A 256 3.38 -31.84 -4.02
C THR A 256 1.98 -32.34 -3.72
N VAL A 257 1.62 -32.48 -2.44
CA VAL A 257 0.26 -32.86 -1.98
C VAL A 257 -0.79 -31.89 -2.51
N THR A 258 -0.56 -30.58 -2.41
CA THR A 258 -1.52 -29.57 -2.89
C THR A 258 -1.68 -29.55 -4.40
N ASN A 259 -0.69 -30.08 -5.14
CA ASN A 259 -0.76 -30.15 -6.59
C ASN A 259 -1.46 -31.43 -7.07
N LEU A 260 -1.59 -32.46 -6.21
CA LEU A 260 -2.27 -33.72 -6.55
C LEU A 260 -3.71 -33.47 -7.02
N ASN A 261 -4.02 -33.98 -8.21
CA ASN A 261 -5.35 -33.94 -8.79
C ASN A 261 -5.60 -35.22 -9.61
N SER A 262 -6.83 -35.40 -10.10
CA SER A 262 -7.25 -36.61 -10.83
C SER A 262 -6.51 -36.87 -12.14
N HIS A 263 -5.74 -35.89 -12.66
CA HIS A 263 -4.99 -35.99 -13.91
C HIS A 263 -3.50 -36.29 -13.68
N ILE A 264 -3.06 -36.33 -12.42
CA ILE A 264 -1.66 -36.60 -12.08
C ILE A 264 -1.41 -38.11 -11.99
N PRO A 265 -0.29 -38.62 -12.56
CA PRO A 265 0.00 -40.05 -12.61
C PRO A 265 0.21 -40.67 -11.22
N GLY A 266 -0.16 -41.95 -11.10
CA GLY A 266 -0.14 -42.73 -9.86
C GLY A 266 1.16 -42.71 -9.02
N PRO A 267 2.38 -42.65 -9.60
CA PRO A 267 3.61 -42.62 -8.81
C PRO A 267 3.70 -41.44 -7.82
N GLN A 268 3.17 -40.26 -8.18
CA GLN A 268 3.15 -39.10 -7.27
C GLN A 268 2.16 -39.31 -6.11
N TRP A 269 1.05 -40.02 -6.35
CA TRP A 269 0.12 -40.42 -5.30
C TRP A 269 0.75 -41.40 -4.32
N THR A 270 1.50 -42.39 -4.82
CA THR A 270 2.22 -43.35 -3.97
C THR A 270 3.28 -42.66 -3.11
N GLN A 271 4.10 -41.79 -3.72
CA GLN A 271 5.14 -41.05 -3.00
C GLN A 271 4.58 -40.18 -1.87
N VAL A 272 3.47 -39.47 -2.12
CA VAL A 272 2.80 -38.67 -1.08
C VAL A 272 2.21 -39.57 0.01
N GLY A 273 1.60 -40.70 -0.36
CA GLY A 273 1.08 -41.69 0.59
C GLY A 273 2.16 -42.23 1.54
N GLU A 274 3.32 -42.62 0.98
CA GLU A 274 4.47 -43.08 1.76
C GLU A 274 4.99 -41.99 2.72
N ALA A 275 5.10 -40.75 2.24
CA ALA A 275 5.56 -39.63 3.06
C ALA A 275 4.59 -39.33 4.23
N VAL A 276 3.27 -39.42 4.01
CA VAL A 276 2.28 -39.23 5.08
C VAL A 276 2.35 -40.36 6.10
N MET A 277 2.50 -41.61 5.66
CA MET A 277 2.63 -42.77 6.55
C MET A 277 3.92 -42.69 7.38
N ALA A 278 5.03 -42.27 6.79
CA ALA A 278 6.32 -42.15 7.47
C ALA A 278 6.32 -41.11 8.60
N VAL A 279 5.43 -40.10 8.54
CA VAL A 279 5.31 -39.07 9.58
C VAL A 279 4.46 -39.54 10.77
N HIS A 280 3.58 -40.53 10.58
CA HIS A 280 2.68 -41.06 11.61
C HIS A 280 3.09 -42.45 12.13
N ALA A 281 4.23 -42.98 11.66
CA ALA A 281 4.84 -44.22 12.12
C ALA A 281 5.80 -43.97 13.30
#